data_AF-A0ABD2TAE3-F1
#
_entry.id   AF-A0ABD2TAE3-F1
#
_cell.length_a   1.000
_cell.length_b   1.000
_cell.length_c   1.000
_cell.angle_alpha   90.00
_cell.angle_beta   90.00
_cell.angle_gamma   90.00
#
_symmetry.space_group_name_H-M   'P 1'
#
loop_
_entity.id
_entity.type
_entity.pdbx_description
1 polymer ?
#
loop_
_entity_poly.entity_id
_entity_poly.type
_entity_poly.pdbx_seq_one_letter_code
_entity_poly.pdbx_strand_id
1 'polypeptide(L)'
;MAASVTPFLVVQLPQLLHSTSGRHLSVLIGLIISLSLLVSYCVYQVFQPWIQSRRLAYVKHKHVISGVLKQLRMRALGRLCTDQGAPNIEVLEKLFKAIDEDADGYLSCTELKALVVGIHLEEINLHENDAIEKLMKDFDTSHDHQVEMSEFIAGVTKWLTEARGSEASSPEAGPDTMKYLDDLHEQTRREHHFLGDQSDESVETVENPRSTVIKAVLLLLLGTVIAAVFADPLVDAVNNFSSATSIPSFFISFIALPLATNSSEAVSAIIFASRKKLRSASLTFSELYGAVTMNNLLCLSVFLALVYIRGLTWDFSSEVLVILIVCVVVGVFASVRSTFPLWTSLLAFLLYPFSLVLIYVLDYKFGWS
;
A
#
# COMPACT_ATOMS: atom_id res chain seq x y z
N MET A 1 -10.89 3.53 -2.00
CA MET A 1 -12.24 3.52 -1.39
C MET A 1 -13.06 4.76 -1.70
N ALA A 2 -12.79 5.98 -1.19
CA ALA A 2 -13.69 7.13 -1.42
C ALA A 2 -13.97 7.43 -2.90
N ALA A 3 -12.93 7.38 -3.75
CA ALA A 3 -13.07 7.57 -5.20
C ALA A 3 -13.94 6.50 -5.89
N SER A 4 -14.10 5.29 -5.30
CA SER A 4 -14.92 4.22 -5.89
C SER A 4 -16.42 4.51 -5.83
N VAL A 5 -16.83 5.54 -5.08
CA VAL A 5 -18.22 5.96 -4.94
C VAL A 5 -18.64 6.94 -6.04
N THR A 6 -17.69 7.50 -6.79
CA THR A 6 -17.94 8.46 -7.87
C THR A 6 -18.97 7.98 -8.90
N PRO A 7 -18.95 6.72 -9.38
CA PRO A 7 -19.96 6.27 -10.33
C PRO A 7 -21.38 6.23 -9.73
N PHE A 8 -21.50 5.92 -8.44
CA PHE A 8 -22.79 5.95 -7.73
C PHE A 8 -23.39 7.36 -7.71
N LEU A 9 -22.56 8.37 -7.42
CA LEU A 9 -22.97 9.78 -7.49
C LEU A 9 -23.53 10.15 -8.86
N VAL A 10 -22.82 9.77 -9.92
CA VAL A 10 -23.20 10.09 -11.30
C VAL A 10 -24.54 9.47 -11.67
N VAL A 11 -24.80 8.23 -11.25
CA VAL A 11 -26.06 7.56 -11.55
C VAL A 11 -27.23 8.16 -10.76
N GLN A 12 -26.98 8.75 -9.58
CA GLN A 12 -28.00 9.41 -8.75
C GLN A 12 -28.44 10.78 -9.29
N LEU A 13 -27.58 11.50 -10.02
CA LEU A 13 -27.83 12.89 -10.44
C LEU A 13 -29.17 13.12 -11.17
N PRO A 14 -29.63 12.28 -12.11
CA PRO A 14 -30.90 12.50 -12.80
C PRO A 14 -32.11 12.39 -11.88
N GLN A 15 -32.04 11.55 -10.84
CA GLN A 15 -33.12 11.42 -9.84
C GLN A 15 -33.20 12.68 -8.97
N LEU A 16 -32.05 13.21 -8.54
CA LEU A 16 -31.98 14.46 -7.78
C LEU A 16 -32.49 15.67 -8.57
N LEU A 17 -32.28 15.66 -9.88
CA LEU A 17 -32.70 16.73 -10.79
C LEU A 17 -34.08 16.50 -11.44
N HIS A 18 -34.80 15.44 -11.05
CA HIS A 18 -36.11 15.06 -11.61
C HIS A 18 -36.11 14.97 -13.16
N SER A 19 -34.98 14.64 -13.78
CA SER A 19 -34.81 14.62 -15.23
C SER A 19 -35.03 13.22 -15.79
N THR A 20 -36.16 13.01 -16.47
CA THR A 20 -36.53 11.71 -17.05
C THR A 20 -35.74 11.37 -18.31
N SER A 21 -35.38 12.38 -19.12
CA SER A 21 -34.65 12.18 -20.39
C SER A 21 -33.17 11.82 -20.18
N GLY A 22 -32.60 12.12 -19.01
CA GLY A 22 -31.18 11.91 -18.71
C GLY A 22 -30.84 10.56 -18.07
N ARG A 23 -31.83 9.76 -17.66
CA ARG A 23 -31.59 8.54 -16.85
C ARG A 23 -30.71 7.52 -17.59
N HIS A 24 -31.05 7.20 -18.84
CA HIS A 24 -30.30 6.23 -19.64
C HIS A 24 -28.87 6.71 -19.96
N LEU A 25 -28.71 8.02 -20.22
CA LEU A 25 -27.41 8.63 -20.44
C LEU A 25 -26.54 8.59 -19.16
N SER A 26 -27.13 8.85 -18.00
CA SER A 26 -26.41 8.82 -16.72
C SER A 26 -25.94 7.42 -16.33
N VAL A 27 -26.74 6.39 -16.59
CA VAL A 27 -26.33 4.99 -16.41
C VAL A 27 -25.13 4.67 -17.30
N LEU A 28 -25.13 5.12 -18.56
CA LEU A 28 -24.00 4.93 -19.48
C LEU A 28 -22.73 5.66 -19.01
N ILE A 29 -22.85 6.93 -18.60
CA ILE A 29 -21.71 7.70 -18.08
C ILE A 29 -21.18 7.03 -16.80
N GLY A 30 -22.06 6.63 -15.88
CA GLY A 30 -21.72 5.88 -14.67
C GLY A 30 -20.97 4.58 -14.99
N LEU A 31 -21.43 3.82 -15.99
CA LEU A 31 -20.77 2.60 -16.45
C LEU A 31 -19.37 2.87 -16.99
N ILE A 32 -19.21 3.88 -17.84
CA ILE A 32 -17.90 4.26 -18.40
C ILE A 32 -16.93 4.66 -17.28
N ILE A 33 -17.38 5.49 -16.33
CA ILE A 33 -16.55 5.91 -15.20
C ILE A 33 -16.17 4.71 -14.32
N SER A 34 -17.13 3.83 -14.02
CA SER A 34 -16.91 2.64 -13.21
C SER A 34 -15.89 1.69 -13.84
N LEU A 35 -16.01 1.41 -15.15
CA LEU A 35 -15.04 0.61 -15.90
C LEU A 35 -13.67 1.29 -15.98
N SER A 36 -13.62 2.59 -16.21
CA SER A 36 -12.36 3.34 -16.26
C SER A 36 -11.61 3.29 -14.93
N LEU A 37 -12.34 3.47 -13.81
CA LEU A 37 -11.79 3.35 -12.47
C LEU A 37 -11.36 1.91 -12.16
N LEU A 38 -12.11 0.90 -12.60
CA LEU A 38 -11.75 -0.51 -12.43
C LEU A 38 -10.43 -0.82 -13.15
N VAL A 39 -10.30 -0.42 -14.42
CA VAL A 39 -9.06 -0.60 -15.19
C VAL A 39 -7.91 0.14 -14.53
N SER A 40 -8.11 1.39 -14.12
CA SER A 40 -7.09 2.18 -13.42
C SER A 40 -6.65 1.52 -12.10
N TYR A 41 -7.59 0.95 -11.34
CA TYR A 41 -7.30 0.22 -10.11
C TYR A 41 -6.52 -1.08 -10.38
N CYS A 42 -6.90 -1.87 -11.37
CA CYS A 42 -6.17 -3.08 -11.78
C CYS A 42 -4.74 -2.74 -12.23
N VAL A 43 -4.58 -1.69 -13.04
CA VAL A 43 -3.27 -1.18 -13.45
C VAL A 43 -2.44 -0.80 -12.22
N TYR A 44 -3.00 0.00 -11.31
CA TYR A 44 -2.33 0.36 -10.06
C TYR A 44 -1.88 -0.87 -9.27
N GLN A 45 -2.76 -1.87 -9.10
CA GLN A 45 -2.46 -3.08 -8.34
C GLN A 45 -1.38 -3.96 -8.99
N VAL A 46 -1.29 -3.98 -10.33
CA VAL A 46 -0.21 -4.69 -11.05
C VAL A 46 1.13 -3.97 -10.92
N PHE A 47 1.15 -2.64 -10.93
CA PHE A 47 2.39 -1.86 -10.83
C PHE A 47 2.86 -1.66 -9.38
N GLN A 48 1.96 -1.70 -8.40
CA GLN A 48 2.27 -1.44 -6.99
C GLN A 48 3.40 -2.33 -6.44
N PRO A 49 3.43 -3.67 -6.65
CA PRO A 49 4.50 -4.52 -6.14
C PRO A 49 5.87 -4.11 -6.69
N TRP A 50 5.95 -3.81 -7.98
CA TRP A 50 7.19 -3.37 -8.62
C TRP A 50 7.66 -2.01 -8.09
N ILE A 51 6.73 -1.07 -7.89
CA ILE A 51 7.02 0.24 -7.27
C ILE A 51 7.53 0.04 -5.84
N GLN A 52 6.90 -0.84 -5.07
CA GLN A 52 7.30 -1.17 -3.69
C GLN A 52 8.69 -1.80 -3.64
N SER A 53 8.99 -2.79 -4.50
CA SER A 53 10.32 -3.41 -4.56
C SER A 53 11.40 -2.40 -4.90
N ARG A 54 11.15 -1.49 -5.85
CA ARG A 54 12.09 -0.40 -6.18
C ARG A 54 12.29 0.57 -5.02
N ARG A 55 11.20 0.95 -4.35
CA ARG A 55 11.26 1.84 -3.19
C ARG A 55 12.02 1.20 -2.03
N LEU A 56 11.81 -0.08 -1.78
CA LEU A 56 12.53 -0.85 -0.78
C LEU A 56 14.03 -0.94 -1.13
N ALA A 57 14.37 -1.24 -2.38
CA ALA A 57 15.76 -1.28 -2.83
C ALA A 57 16.47 0.07 -2.64
N TYR A 58 15.77 1.16 -2.96
CA TYR A 58 16.25 2.53 -2.74
C TYR A 58 16.47 2.84 -1.25
N VAL A 59 15.53 2.47 -0.38
CA VAL A 59 15.67 2.71 1.07
C VAL A 59 16.78 1.84 1.68
N LYS A 60 16.91 0.57 1.26
CA LYS A 60 18.04 -0.30 1.65
C LYS A 60 19.38 0.35 1.25
N HIS A 61 19.47 0.89 0.04
CA HIS A 61 20.66 1.59 -0.45
C HIS A 61 20.96 2.87 0.35
N LYS A 62 19.94 3.73 0.57
CA LYS A 62 20.07 4.93 1.41
C LYS A 62 20.50 4.61 2.84
N HIS A 63 20.01 3.50 3.41
CA HIS A 63 20.42 3.04 4.73
C HIS A 63 21.91 2.66 4.77
N VAL A 64 22.40 1.91 3.77
CA VAL A 64 23.84 1.61 3.63
C VAL A 64 24.66 2.90 3.56
N ILE A 65 24.30 3.85 2.69
CA ILE A 65 24.99 5.15 2.58
C ILE A 65 25.08 5.86 3.93
N SER A 66 23.95 6.00 4.62
CA SER A 66 23.89 6.68 5.91
C SER A 66 24.72 5.98 7.00
N GLY A 67 24.71 4.63 7.00
CA GLY A 67 25.47 3.81 7.93
C GLY A 67 26.98 3.95 7.70
N VAL A 68 27.41 3.90 6.44
CA VAL A 68 28.83 4.09 6.07
C VAL A 68 29.29 5.49 6.44
N LEU A 69 28.48 6.51 6.15
CA LEU A 69 28.84 7.90 6.47
C LEU A 69 28.96 8.13 7.98
N LYS A 70 28.09 7.50 8.77
CA LYS A 70 28.19 7.46 10.23
C LYS A 70 29.47 6.75 10.68
N GLN A 71 29.83 5.61 10.09
CA GLN A 71 31.07 4.89 10.39
C GLN A 71 32.33 5.70 10.04
N LEU A 72 32.38 6.29 8.86
CA LEU A 72 33.48 7.15 8.41
C LEU A 72 33.69 8.32 9.37
N ARG A 73 32.60 8.93 9.84
CA ARG A 73 32.68 10.01 10.83
C ARG A 73 33.22 9.51 12.17
N MET A 74 32.78 8.36 12.67
CA MET A 74 33.27 7.81 13.93
C MET A 74 34.77 7.49 13.88
N ARG A 75 35.28 7.10 12.70
CA ARG A 75 36.71 6.88 12.46
C ARG A 75 37.49 8.16 12.18
N ALA A 76 36.82 9.24 11.78
CA ALA A 76 37.46 10.50 11.43
C ALA A 76 38.03 11.19 12.68
N LEU A 77 39.32 11.48 12.68
CA LEU A 77 39.97 12.35 13.67
C LEU A 77 39.71 13.84 13.35
N GLY A 78 38.48 14.20 12.97
CA GLY A 78 38.10 15.53 12.51
C GLY A 78 36.68 15.61 11.95
N ARG A 79 36.27 16.80 11.48
CA ARG A 79 34.97 16.98 10.81
C ARG A 79 35.07 16.52 9.35
N LEU A 80 34.11 15.70 8.90
CA LEU A 80 33.98 15.29 7.49
C LEU A 80 33.71 16.48 6.55
N CYS A 81 33.14 17.56 7.07
CA CYS A 81 32.92 18.81 6.36
C CYS A 81 33.69 19.95 7.04
N THR A 82 34.18 20.88 6.24
CA THR A 82 34.71 22.19 6.66
C THR A 82 33.59 23.09 7.18
N ASP A 83 33.95 24.18 7.86
CA ASP A 83 32.98 25.15 8.39
C ASP A 83 32.15 25.86 7.30
N GLN A 84 32.60 25.81 6.05
CA GLN A 84 31.88 26.29 4.86
C GLN A 84 30.93 25.24 4.26
N GLY A 85 30.81 24.06 4.88
CA GLY A 85 29.95 22.96 4.42
C GLY A 85 30.50 22.16 3.24
N ALA A 86 31.73 22.46 2.78
CA ALA A 86 32.43 21.67 1.77
C ALA A 86 33.13 20.45 2.41
N PRO A 87 33.30 19.33 1.69
CA PRO A 87 34.00 18.14 2.21
C PRO A 87 35.43 18.47 2.63
N ASN A 88 35.88 17.90 3.75
CA ASN A 88 37.24 18.08 4.23
C ASN A 88 38.17 17.03 3.60
N ILE A 89 38.81 17.40 2.50
CA ILE A 89 39.65 16.50 1.69
C ILE A 89 40.79 15.90 2.51
N GLU A 90 41.46 16.67 3.37
CA GLU A 90 42.56 16.17 4.21
C GLU A 90 42.12 15.08 5.19
N VAL A 91 40.89 15.19 5.72
CA VAL A 91 40.31 14.18 6.61
C VAL A 91 39.92 12.94 5.83
N LEU A 92 39.39 13.10 4.61
CA LEU A 92 39.04 11.98 3.73
C LEU A 92 40.28 11.21 3.25
N GLU A 93 41.38 11.88 2.93
CA GLU A 93 42.66 11.23 2.59
C GLU A 93 43.23 10.43 3.77
N LYS A 94 43.14 10.98 5.00
CA LYS A 94 43.56 10.26 6.21
C LYS A 94 42.66 9.05 6.49
N LEU A 95 41.36 9.17 6.23
CA LEU A 95 40.41 8.06 6.36
C LEU A 95 40.73 6.96 5.35
N PHE A 96 40.98 7.32 4.08
CA PHE A 96 41.35 6.36 3.04
C PHE A 96 42.56 5.54 3.49
N LYS A 97 43.66 6.21 3.88
CA LYS A 97 44.88 5.56 4.37
C LYS A 97 44.71 4.76 5.68
N ALA A 98 43.65 5.00 6.43
CA ALA A 98 43.34 4.25 7.64
C ALA A 98 42.47 3.01 7.36
N ILE A 99 41.86 2.93 6.17
CA ILE A 99 41.04 1.81 5.72
C ILE A 99 41.86 0.89 4.82
N ASP A 100 42.76 1.46 4.02
CA ASP A 100 43.79 0.77 3.23
C ASP A 100 44.81 0.11 4.18
N GLU A 101 44.58 -1.17 4.48
CA GLU A 101 45.35 -1.93 5.49
C GLU A 101 46.68 -2.44 4.92
N ASP A 102 46.71 -2.77 3.62
CA ASP A 102 47.91 -3.28 2.96
C ASP A 102 48.75 -2.18 2.28
N ALA A 103 48.26 -0.94 2.29
CA ALA A 103 48.90 0.26 1.76
C ALA A 103 49.20 0.16 0.26
N ASP A 104 48.38 -0.58 -0.50
CA ASP A 104 48.52 -0.73 -1.94
C ASP A 104 47.99 0.48 -2.73
N GLY A 105 47.30 1.41 -2.05
CA GLY A 105 46.74 2.63 -2.61
C GLY A 105 45.33 2.49 -3.18
N TYR A 106 44.70 1.33 -3.00
CA TYR A 106 43.36 0.99 -3.44
C TYR A 106 42.54 0.43 -2.27
N LEU A 107 41.21 0.49 -2.35
CA LEU A 107 40.34 -0.21 -1.40
C LEU A 107 39.69 -1.41 -2.08
N SER A 108 40.01 -2.58 -1.57
CA SER A 108 39.43 -3.86 -1.97
C SER A 108 38.06 -4.10 -1.33
N CYS A 109 37.28 -5.06 -1.88
CA CYS A 109 36.03 -5.53 -1.26
C CYS A 109 36.21 -5.96 0.21
N THR A 110 37.38 -6.51 0.55
CA THR A 110 37.73 -6.96 1.91
C THR A 110 37.93 -5.80 2.88
N GLU A 111 38.53 -4.70 2.45
CA GLU A 111 38.74 -3.52 3.32
C GLU A 111 37.46 -2.71 3.45
N LEU A 112 36.68 -2.61 2.37
CA LEU A 112 35.35 -2.00 2.40
C LEU A 112 34.38 -2.79 3.30
N LYS A 113 34.55 -4.11 3.43
CA LYS A 113 33.78 -4.92 4.37
C LYS A 113 33.92 -4.40 5.81
N ALA A 114 35.10 -3.93 6.21
CA ALA A 114 35.30 -3.39 7.55
C ALA A 114 34.46 -2.12 7.83
N LEU A 115 34.07 -1.36 6.80
CA LEU A 115 33.16 -0.22 6.92
C LEU A 115 31.70 -0.65 7.09
N VAL A 116 31.36 -1.82 6.55
CA VAL A 116 30.00 -2.35 6.49
C VAL A 116 29.63 -3.15 7.75
N VAL A 117 30.58 -3.87 8.36
CA VAL A 117 30.37 -4.71 9.56
C VAL A 117 29.83 -3.92 10.76
N GLY A 118 30.14 -2.62 10.86
CA GLY A 118 29.64 -1.76 11.94
C GLY A 118 28.25 -1.16 11.68
N ILE A 119 27.65 -1.43 10.52
CA ILE A 119 26.30 -1.00 10.16
C ILE A 119 25.36 -2.10 10.62
N HIS A 120 24.27 -1.76 11.30
CA HIS A 120 23.30 -2.73 11.83
C HIS A 120 22.45 -3.34 10.70
N LEU A 121 23.09 -4.01 9.74
CA LEU A 121 22.47 -4.54 8.51
C LEU A 121 21.47 -5.67 8.77
N GLU A 122 21.62 -6.39 9.88
CA GLU A 122 20.70 -7.44 10.32
C GLU A 122 19.27 -6.90 10.47
N GLU A 123 19.12 -5.64 10.86
CA GLU A 123 17.82 -5.00 11.08
C GLU A 123 17.11 -4.63 9.78
N ILE A 124 17.84 -4.64 8.65
CA ILE A 124 17.30 -4.35 7.32
C ILE A 124 17.27 -5.55 6.37
N ASN A 125 17.48 -6.78 6.88
CA ASN A 125 17.50 -8.01 6.08
C ASN A 125 18.32 -7.81 4.77
N LEU A 126 19.52 -7.25 4.90
CA LEU A 126 20.46 -7.07 3.80
C LEU A 126 21.73 -7.85 4.12
N HIS A 127 22.16 -8.71 3.20
CA HIS A 127 23.40 -9.44 3.37
C HIS A 127 24.59 -8.49 3.23
N GLU A 128 25.65 -8.76 4.00
CA GLU A 128 26.90 -7.98 3.95
C GLU A 128 27.45 -7.86 2.52
N ASN A 129 27.43 -8.97 1.78
CA ASN A 129 27.92 -9.00 0.40
C ASN A 129 27.12 -8.05 -0.53
N ASP A 130 25.79 -8.01 -0.38
CA ASP A 130 24.93 -7.11 -1.15
C ASP A 130 25.19 -5.64 -0.81
N ALA A 131 25.53 -5.34 0.46
CA ALA A 131 25.91 -4.01 0.90
C ALA A 131 27.27 -3.59 0.34
N ILE A 132 28.25 -4.50 0.30
CA ILE A 132 29.57 -4.27 -0.30
C ILE A 132 29.44 -4.07 -1.81
N GLU A 133 28.64 -4.87 -2.51
CA GLU A 133 28.40 -4.72 -3.95
C GLU A 133 27.80 -3.34 -4.28
N LYS A 134 26.84 -2.88 -3.47
CA LYS A 134 26.27 -1.53 -3.59
C LYS A 134 27.30 -0.44 -3.32
N LEU A 135 28.18 -0.65 -2.34
CA LEU A 135 29.25 0.28 -1.99
C LEU A 135 30.25 0.40 -3.15
N MET A 136 30.69 -0.74 -3.68
CA MET A 136 31.62 -0.82 -4.80
C MET A 136 31.03 -0.13 -6.02
N LYS A 137 29.78 -0.43 -6.36
CA LYS A 137 29.08 0.21 -7.49
C LYS A 137 28.98 1.74 -7.41
N ASP A 138 28.94 2.30 -6.20
CA ASP A 138 28.82 3.73 -5.99
C ASP A 138 30.17 4.46 -5.98
N PHE A 139 31.25 3.77 -5.59
CA PHE A 139 32.59 4.34 -5.48
C PHE A 139 33.45 4.02 -6.70
N ASP A 140 33.54 2.76 -7.10
CA ASP A 140 34.30 2.29 -8.27
C ASP A 140 33.62 2.78 -9.56
N THR A 141 34.10 3.91 -10.06
CA THR A 141 33.60 4.55 -11.29
C THR A 141 34.36 4.01 -12.50
N SER A 142 35.60 3.54 -12.30
CA SER A 142 36.47 2.95 -13.31
C SER A 142 36.07 1.52 -13.71
N HIS A 143 35.29 0.85 -12.86
CA HIS A 143 34.83 -0.55 -12.97
C HIS A 143 35.96 -1.58 -12.94
N ASP A 144 37.04 -1.31 -12.18
CA ASP A 144 38.17 -2.22 -12.02
C ASP A 144 38.12 -3.08 -10.75
N HIS A 145 37.00 -3.00 -10.01
CA HIS A 145 36.76 -3.67 -8.73
C HIS A 145 37.71 -3.25 -7.60
N GLN A 146 38.36 -2.10 -7.77
CA GLN A 146 39.18 -1.43 -6.78
C GLN A 146 38.66 0.01 -6.63
N VAL A 147 38.80 0.61 -5.45
CA VAL A 147 38.43 2.02 -5.27
C VAL A 147 39.69 2.83 -5.06
N GLU A 148 40.02 3.69 -6.03
CA GLU A 148 41.14 4.62 -5.90
C GLU A 148 40.80 5.74 -4.90
N MET A 149 41.80 6.39 -4.32
CA MET A 149 41.61 7.53 -3.41
C MET A 149 40.78 8.66 -4.05
N SER A 150 40.94 8.91 -5.35
CA SER A 150 40.19 9.92 -6.10
C SER A 150 38.69 9.58 -6.15
N GLU A 151 38.38 8.31 -6.41
CA GLU A 151 37.02 7.75 -6.46
C GLU A 151 36.37 7.74 -5.08
N PHE A 152 37.11 7.34 -4.05
CA PHE A 152 36.63 7.37 -2.66
C PHE A 152 36.24 8.80 -2.24
N ILE A 153 37.10 9.79 -2.49
CA ILE A 153 36.83 11.20 -2.15
C ILE A 153 35.62 11.71 -2.92
N ALA A 154 35.51 11.40 -4.22
CA ALA A 154 34.38 11.78 -5.06
C ALA A 154 33.06 11.13 -4.58
N GLY A 155 33.08 9.84 -4.26
CA GLY A 155 31.94 9.08 -3.77
C GLY A 155 31.43 9.58 -2.42
N VAL A 156 32.31 9.77 -1.44
CA VAL A 156 31.94 10.32 -0.13
C VAL A 156 31.44 11.76 -0.25
N THR A 157 32.06 12.57 -1.12
CA THR A 157 31.59 13.93 -1.41
C THR A 157 30.16 13.92 -1.97
N LYS A 158 29.88 13.05 -2.94
CA LYS A 158 28.54 12.88 -3.52
C LYS A 158 27.53 12.51 -2.44
N TRP A 159 27.80 11.50 -1.63
CA TRP A 159 26.89 11.08 -0.54
C TRP A 159 26.65 12.17 0.51
N LEU A 160 27.68 12.93 0.88
CA LEU A 160 27.54 14.09 1.78
C LEU A 160 26.62 15.16 1.18
N THR A 161 26.72 15.42 -0.12
CA THR A 161 25.84 16.37 -0.81
C THR A 161 24.41 15.86 -0.96
N GLU A 162 24.22 14.58 -1.27
CA GLU A 162 22.90 13.93 -1.40
C GLU A 162 22.16 13.87 -0.07
N ALA A 163 22.88 13.59 1.02
CA ALA A 163 22.34 13.71 2.37
C ALA A 163 21.80 15.13 2.58
N ARG A 164 22.66 16.16 2.42
CA ARG A 164 22.27 17.57 2.59
C ARG A 164 21.12 18.03 1.69
N GLY A 165 21.07 17.58 0.44
CA GLY A 165 20.02 17.95 -0.53
C GLY A 165 18.62 17.49 -0.13
N SER A 166 18.48 16.52 0.78
CA SER A 166 17.20 16.01 1.26
C SER A 166 16.51 16.94 2.27
N GLU A 167 17.19 17.94 2.84
CA GLU A 167 16.63 18.93 3.76
C GLU A 167 17.16 20.35 3.46
N ALA A 168 16.71 20.92 2.33
CA ALA A 168 16.92 22.35 2.05
C ALA A 168 15.99 23.23 2.89
N SER A 169 16.08 23.15 4.22
CA SER A 169 15.46 24.12 5.13
C SER A 169 16.07 24.06 6.54
N SER A 170 17.37 24.34 6.67
CA SER A 170 17.96 24.90 7.90
C SER A 170 19.37 25.44 7.60
N PRO A 171 19.58 26.77 7.59
CA PRO A 171 20.88 27.39 7.31
C PRO A 171 21.78 27.54 8.55
N GLU A 172 21.65 26.66 9.55
CA GLU A 172 22.50 26.70 10.75
C GLU A 172 23.54 25.58 10.70
N ALA A 173 24.62 25.84 9.97
CA ALA A 173 25.87 25.08 10.05
C ALA A 173 26.53 25.34 11.43
N GLY A 174 26.02 24.66 12.46
CA GLY A 174 26.58 24.57 13.81
C GLY A 174 27.08 23.14 14.13
N PRO A 175 27.50 22.86 15.38
CA PRO A 175 28.27 21.65 15.81
C PRO A 175 27.59 20.28 15.58
N ASP A 176 26.37 20.26 15.04
CA ASP A 176 25.40 19.17 15.14
C ASP A 176 25.38 18.23 13.93
N THR A 177 26.45 18.17 13.14
CA THR A 177 26.54 17.21 12.02
C THR A 177 26.36 15.75 12.50
N MET A 178 26.63 15.42 13.77
CA MET A 178 26.49 14.06 14.31
C MET A 178 25.01 13.70 14.40
N LYS A 179 24.25 14.62 15.01
CA LYS A 179 22.81 14.50 15.20
C LYS A 179 22.10 14.37 13.86
N TYR A 180 22.51 15.15 12.86
CA TYR A 180 21.95 15.06 11.51
C TYR A 180 22.14 13.68 10.85
N LEU A 181 23.35 13.13 10.89
CA LEU A 181 23.62 11.82 10.30
C LEU A 181 22.95 10.68 11.08
N ASP A 182 22.87 10.81 12.40
CA ASP A 182 22.14 9.88 13.26
C ASP A 182 20.63 9.93 12.97
N ASP A 183 20.05 11.12 12.83
CA ASP A 183 18.64 11.31 12.48
C ASP A 183 18.32 10.72 11.10
N LEU A 184 19.20 10.92 10.11
CA LEU A 184 19.05 10.35 8.76
C LEU A 184 19.17 8.82 8.75
N HIS A 185 20.09 8.27 9.54
CA HIS A 185 20.24 6.82 9.70
C HIS A 185 19.02 6.19 10.39
N GLU A 186 18.51 6.82 11.46
CA GLU A 186 17.28 6.40 12.13
C GLU A 186 16.05 6.54 11.23
N GLN A 187 15.97 7.60 10.42
CA GLN A 187 14.88 7.78 9.46
C GLN A 187 14.88 6.66 8.41
N THR A 188 16.02 6.37 7.80
CA THR A 188 16.12 5.30 6.78
C THR A 188 15.84 3.92 7.38
N ARG A 189 16.25 3.68 8.63
CA ARG A 189 15.92 2.49 9.40
C ARG A 189 14.41 2.34 9.58
N ARG A 190 13.71 3.41 10.00
CA ARG A 190 12.25 3.41 10.15
C ARG A 190 11.55 3.17 8.81
N GLU A 191 11.95 3.89 7.77
CA GLU A 191 11.41 3.71 6.41
C GLU A 191 11.60 2.26 5.92
N HIS A 192 12.77 1.66 6.17
CA HIS A 192 13.04 0.27 5.84
C HIS A 192 12.11 -0.67 6.62
N HIS A 193 11.99 -0.50 7.93
CA HIS A 193 11.12 -1.35 8.75
C HIS A 193 9.67 -1.35 8.24
N PHE A 194 9.16 -0.23 7.75
CA PHE A 194 7.83 -0.17 7.14
C PHE A 194 7.72 -0.80 5.74
N LEU A 195 8.80 -0.79 4.95
CA LEU A 195 8.81 -1.27 3.56
C LEU A 195 9.30 -2.72 3.41
N GLY A 196 10.33 -3.13 4.15
CA GLY A 196 10.97 -4.45 4.07
C GLY A 196 10.11 -5.55 4.67
N ASP A 197 9.32 -5.23 5.69
CA ASP A 197 8.32 -6.16 6.19
C ASP A 197 7.33 -6.49 5.05
N GLN A 198 6.96 -5.56 4.15
CA GLN A 198 6.03 -5.85 3.03
C GLN A 198 6.54 -6.91 2.03
N SER A 199 7.85 -7.13 1.90
CA SER A 199 8.42 -8.10 0.93
C SER A 199 8.69 -9.49 1.50
N ASP A 200 8.91 -9.62 2.82
CA ASP A 200 9.59 -10.79 3.40
C ASP A 200 8.65 -11.89 3.95
N GLU A 201 7.32 -11.73 3.90
CA GLU A 201 6.42 -12.90 4.08
C GLU A 201 6.42 -13.74 2.80
N SER A 202 7.45 -14.57 2.68
CA SER A 202 7.50 -15.87 2.03
C SER A 202 6.45 -16.09 0.94
N VAL A 203 6.80 -15.70 -0.29
CA VAL A 203 6.33 -16.43 -1.46
C VAL A 203 6.85 -17.85 -1.28
N GLU A 204 6.01 -18.78 -0.82
CA GLU A 204 6.33 -20.19 -0.86
C GLU A 204 6.89 -20.49 -2.26
N THR A 205 8.10 -21.02 -2.32
CA THR A 205 8.74 -21.38 -3.59
C THR A 205 7.81 -22.34 -4.31
N VAL A 206 7.10 -21.84 -5.32
CA VAL A 206 6.08 -22.60 -6.03
C VAL A 206 6.80 -23.70 -6.79
N GLU A 207 6.76 -24.92 -6.26
CA GLU A 207 7.18 -26.12 -6.99
C GLU A 207 6.29 -26.26 -8.23
N ASN A 208 6.91 -26.12 -9.40
CA ASN A 208 6.28 -26.11 -10.73
C ASN A 208 5.23 -25.01 -10.97
N PRO A 209 5.63 -23.81 -11.44
CA PRO A 209 4.71 -22.69 -11.67
C PRO A 209 3.57 -23.02 -12.64
N ARG A 210 3.83 -23.85 -13.67
CA ARG A 210 2.80 -24.25 -14.64
C ARG A 210 1.70 -25.12 -14.04
N SER A 211 2.05 -26.04 -13.14
CA SER A 211 1.09 -26.93 -12.48
C SER A 211 0.17 -26.13 -11.56
N THR A 212 0.75 -25.20 -10.79
CA THR A 212 0.01 -24.31 -9.89
C THR A 212 -0.95 -23.41 -10.66
N VAL A 213 -0.52 -22.84 -11.79
CA VAL A 213 -1.39 -22.02 -12.64
C VAL A 213 -2.56 -22.85 -13.19
N ILE A 214 -2.31 -24.05 -13.71
CA ILE A 214 -3.38 -24.93 -14.22
C ILE A 214 -4.36 -25.30 -13.11
N LYS A 215 -3.86 -25.68 -11.93
CA LYS A 215 -4.69 -26.01 -10.78
C LYS A 215 -5.55 -24.82 -10.33
N ALA A 216 -4.97 -23.62 -10.28
CA ALA A 216 -5.68 -22.40 -9.93
C ALA A 216 -6.80 -22.07 -10.94
N VAL A 217 -6.52 -22.18 -12.24
CA VAL A 217 -7.51 -21.97 -13.30
C VAL A 217 -8.66 -22.99 -13.19
N LEU A 218 -8.34 -24.27 -12.97
CA LEU A 218 -9.37 -25.31 -12.80
C LEU A 218 -10.23 -25.06 -11.55
N LEU A 219 -9.62 -24.67 -10.42
CA LEU A 219 -10.34 -24.32 -9.19
C LEU A 219 -11.25 -23.11 -9.39
N LEU A 220 -10.80 -22.08 -10.10
CA LEU A 220 -11.61 -20.90 -10.42
C LEU A 220 -12.81 -21.25 -11.31
N LEU A 221 -12.60 -22.07 -12.35
CA LEU A 221 -13.70 -22.52 -13.21
C LEU A 221 -14.71 -23.36 -12.44
N LEU A 222 -14.23 -24.32 -11.63
CA LEU A 222 -15.07 -25.16 -10.80
C LEU A 222 -15.90 -24.32 -9.81
N GLY A 223 -15.26 -23.37 -9.11
CA GLY A 223 -15.95 -22.46 -8.20
C GLY A 223 -17.00 -21.61 -8.89
N THR A 224 -16.71 -21.13 -10.11
CA THR A 224 -17.66 -20.36 -10.92
C THR A 224 -18.88 -21.19 -11.32
N VAL A 225 -18.67 -22.44 -11.74
CA VAL A 225 -19.76 -23.37 -12.10
C VAL A 225 -20.63 -23.66 -10.89
N ILE A 226 -20.03 -23.93 -9.73
CA ILE A 226 -20.78 -24.16 -8.48
C ILE A 226 -21.59 -22.92 -8.13
N ALA A 227 -20.97 -21.72 -8.12
CA ALA A 227 -21.68 -20.48 -7.82
C ALA A 227 -22.86 -20.23 -8.77
N ALA A 228 -22.70 -20.50 -10.08
CA ALA A 228 -23.77 -20.36 -11.05
C ALA A 228 -24.92 -21.36 -10.82
N VAL A 229 -24.61 -22.62 -10.51
CA VAL A 229 -25.62 -23.65 -10.22
C VAL A 229 -26.43 -23.33 -8.96
N PHE A 230 -25.80 -22.73 -7.95
CA PHE A 230 -26.46 -22.40 -6.68
C PHE A 230 -27.06 -20.99 -6.63
N ALA A 231 -26.84 -20.13 -7.63
CA ALA A 231 -27.35 -18.76 -7.65
C ALA A 231 -28.89 -18.72 -7.64
N ASP A 232 -29.56 -19.42 -8.56
CA ASP A 232 -31.03 -19.41 -8.64
C ASP A 232 -31.68 -20.05 -7.39
N PRO A 233 -31.24 -21.25 -6.91
CA PRO A 233 -31.77 -21.81 -5.66
C PRO A 233 -31.61 -20.90 -4.45
N LEU A 234 -30.53 -20.11 -4.38
CA LEU A 234 -30.32 -19.15 -3.30
C LEU A 234 -31.35 -18.02 -3.34
N VAL A 235 -31.62 -17.47 -4.53
CA VAL A 235 -32.66 -16.43 -4.72
C VAL A 235 -34.04 -16.96 -4.34
N ASP A 236 -34.36 -18.20 -4.74
CA ASP A 236 -35.62 -18.85 -4.38
C ASP A 236 -35.73 -19.08 -2.88
N ALA A 237 -34.66 -19.50 -2.22
CA ALA A 237 -34.63 -19.67 -0.77
C ALA A 237 -34.90 -18.36 -0.03
N VAL A 238 -34.30 -17.24 -0.49
CA VAL A 238 -34.54 -15.91 0.08
C VAL A 238 -36.00 -15.49 -0.09
N ASN A 239 -36.57 -15.68 -1.28
CA ASN A 239 -37.97 -15.32 -1.56
C ASN A 239 -38.97 -16.15 -0.75
N ASN A 240 -38.72 -17.46 -0.62
CA ASN A 240 -39.55 -18.34 0.20
C ASN A 240 -39.44 -18.00 1.69
N PHE A 241 -38.24 -17.68 2.17
CA PHE A 241 -38.02 -17.25 3.56
C PHE A 241 -38.67 -15.90 3.86
N SER A 242 -38.56 -14.93 2.94
CA SER A 242 -39.27 -13.63 2.99
C SER A 242 -40.78 -13.85 3.13
N SER A 243 -41.34 -14.69 2.27
CA SER A 243 -42.78 -15.00 2.26
C SER A 243 -43.23 -15.68 3.56
N ALA A 244 -42.43 -16.59 4.12
CA ALA A 244 -42.75 -17.30 5.36
C ALA A 244 -42.64 -16.41 6.61
N THR A 245 -41.71 -15.46 6.63
CA THR A 245 -41.44 -14.60 7.81
C THR A 245 -42.10 -13.23 7.74
N SER A 246 -42.69 -12.87 6.58
CA SER A 246 -43.21 -11.52 6.30
C SER A 246 -42.15 -10.41 6.41
N ILE A 247 -40.87 -10.76 6.33
CA ILE A 247 -39.76 -9.80 6.28
C ILE A 247 -39.41 -9.58 4.80
N PRO A 248 -39.31 -8.32 4.33
CA PRO A 248 -38.98 -8.03 2.94
C PRO A 248 -37.67 -8.70 2.48
N SER A 249 -37.68 -9.33 1.29
CA SER A 249 -36.50 -9.98 0.69
C SER A 249 -35.26 -9.10 0.69
N PHE A 250 -35.44 -7.78 0.57
CA PHE A 250 -34.35 -6.80 0.65
C PHE A 250 -33.53 -6.92 1.95
N PHE A 251 -34.18 -6.93 3.12
CA PHE A 251 -33.47 -6.98 4.40
C PHE A 251 -32.78 -8.33 4.62
N ILE A 252 -33.41 -9.42 4.15
CA ILE A 252 -32.79 -10.75 4.19
C ILE A 252 -31.54 -10.76 3.31
N SER A 253 -31.62 -10.21 2.09
CA SER A 253 -30.47 -10.08 1.19
C SER A 253 -29.40 -9.10 1.69
N PHE A 254 -29.75 -8.05 2.44
CA PHE A 254 -28.78 -7.08 2.94
C PHE A 254 -28.06 -7.54 4.22
N ILE A 255 -28.70 -8.41 5.01
CA ILE A 255 -28.14 -8.91 6.27
C ILE A 255 -27.56 -10.32 6.09
N ALA A 256 -28.37 -11.28 5.65
CA ALA A 256 -28.00 -12.69 5.66
C ALA A 256 -27.00 -13.05 4.55
N LEU A 257 -27.18 -12.52 3.34
CA LEU A 257 -26.30 -12.83 2.20
C LEU A 257 -24.86 -12.35 2.45
N PRO A 258 -24.59 -11.06 2.79
CA PRO A 258 -23.22 -10.61 3.09
C PRO A 258 -22.58 -11.37 4.26
N LEU A 259 -23.38 -11.75 5.26
CA LEU A 259 -22.88 -12.52 6.40
C LEU A 259 -22.47 -13.93 5.97
N ALA A 260 -23.17 -14.56 5.03
CA ALA A 260 -22.79 -15.84 4.47
C ALA A 260 -21.61 -15.71 3.49
N THR A 261 -21.70 -14.82 2.49
CA THR A 261 -20.72 -14.73 1.39
C THR A 261 -19.39 -14.14 1.81
N ASN A 262 -19.37 -13.22 2.78
CA ASN A 262 -18.15 -12.54 3.23
C ASN A 262 -17.63 -13.08 4.58
N SER A 263 -18.23 -14.15 5.11
CA SER A 263 -17.81 -14.77 6.38
C SER A 263 -16.35 -15.21 6.36
N SER A 264 -15.90 -15.81 5.27
CA SER A 264 -14.52 -16.31 5.11
C SER A 264 -13.49 -15.18 5.15
N GLU A 265 -13.80 -14.04 4.53
CA GLU A 265 -12.97 -12.83 4.56
C GLU A 265 -12.95 -12.23 5.96
N ALA A 266 -14.11 -12.13 6.62
CA ALA A 266 -14.21 -11.61 7.98
C ALA A 266 -13.41 -12.45 8.98
N VAL A 267 -13.48 -13.78 8.88
CA VAL A 267 -12.71 -14.70 9.74
C VAL A 267 -11.21 -14.57 9.47
N SER A 268 -10.80 -14.50 8.20
CA SER A 268 -9.39 -14.30 7.82
C SER A 268 -8.84 -12.97 8.36
N ALA A 269 -9.61 -11.89 8.23
CA ALA A 269 -9.28 -10.58 8.78
C ALA A 269 -9.11 -10.62 10.31
N ILE A 270 -9.99 -11.32 11.03
CA ILE A 270 -9.90 -11.48 12.50
C ILE A 270 -8.65 -12.29 12.88
N ILE A 271 -8.41 -13.42 12.20
CA ILE A 271 -7.22 -14.26 12.45
C ILE A 271 -5.95 -13.43 12.24
N PHE A 272 -5.90 -12.64 11.18
CA PHE A 272 -4.73 -11.82 10.87
C PHE A 272 -4.55 -10.67 11.87
N ALA A 273 -5.63 -9.97 12.24
CA ALA A 273 -5.60 -8.94 13.28
C ALA A 273 -5.22 -9.49 14.67
N SER A 274 -5.59 -10.75 14.97
CA SER A 274 -5.28 -11.40 16.26
C SER A 274 -3.78 -11.62 16.50
N ARG A 275 -2.95 -11.53 15.44
CA ARG A 275 -1.48 -11.65 15.53
C ARG A 275 -0.81 -10.47 16.23
N LYS A 276 -1.56 -9.39 16.54
CA LYS A 276 -1.12 -8.20 17.29
C LYS A 276 0.14 -7.51 16.73
N LYS A 277 0.44 -7.71 15.44
CA LYS A 277 1.50 -6.99 14.74
C LYS A 277 0.90 -5.78 14.01
N LEU A 278 1.60 -4.65 14.03
CA LEU A 278 1.19 -3.43 13.31
C LEU A 278 0.96 -3.71 11.82
N ARG A 279 1.88 -4.44 11.18
CA ARG A 279 1.73 -4.88 9.79
C ARG A 279 0.50 -5.72 9.59
N SER A 280 0.22 -6.65 10.51
CA SER A 280 -0.93 -7.52 10.34
C SER A 280 -2.23 -6.71 10.32
N ALA A 281 -2.36 -5.75 11.24
CA ALA A 281 -3.48 -4.81 11.21
C ALA A 281 -3.53 -3.98 9.91
N SER A 282 -2.39 -3.45 9.44
CA SER A 282 -2.34 -2.63 8.23
C SER A 282 -2.72 -3.39 6.96
N LEU A 283 -2.26 -4.64 6.78
CA LEU A 283 -2.69 -5.42 5.61
C LEU A 283 -4.16 -5.82 5.73
N THR A 284 -4.68 -6.13 6.92
CA THR A 284 -6.13 -6.34 7.11
C THR A 284 -6.92 -5.12 6.65
N PHE A 285 -6.51 -3.91 7.03
CA PHE A 285 -7.19 -2.69 6.56
C PHE A 285 -7.07 -2.51 5.05
N SER A 286 -5.90 -2.77 4.46
CA SER A 286 -5.69 -2.69 3.02
C SER A 286 -6.53 -3.71 2.25
N GLU A 287 -6.64 -4.94 2.77
CA GLU A 287 -7.46 -6.01 2.22
C GLU A 287 -8.94 -5.63 2.26
N LEU A 288 -9.45 -5.17 3.41
CA LEU A 288 -10.84 -4.73 3.57
C LEU A 288 -11.17 -3.54 2.65
N TYR A 289 -10.31 -2.52 2.59
CA TYR A 289 -10.52 -1.38 1.69
C TYR A 289 -10.42 -1.75 0.21
N GLY A 290 -9.52 -2.68 -0.12
CA GLY A 290 -9.38 -3.25 -1.45
C GLY A 290 -10.63 -4.02 -1.86
N ALA A 291 -11.13 -4.90 -0.99
CA ALA A 291 -12.35 -5.68 -1.19
C ALA A 291 -13.57 -4.76 -1.42
N VAL A 292 -13.77 -3.75 -0.56
CA VAL A 292 -14.85 -2.76 -0.74
C VAL A 292 -14.70 -1.98 -2.05
N THR A 293 -13.48 -1.55 -2.40
CA THR A 293 -13.21 -0.81 -3.65
C THR A 293 -13.51 -1.69 -4.87
N MET A 294 -13.08 -2.94 -4.86
CA MET A 294 -13.32 -3.92 -5.93
C MET A 294 -14.79 -4.25 -6.06
N ASN A 295 -15.49 -4.53 -4.96
CA ASN A 295 -16.91 -4.81 -4.96
C ASN A 295 -17.70 -3.62 -5.52
N ASN A 296 -17.38 -2.40 -5.07
CA ASN A 296 -18.01 -1.17 -5.56
C ASN A 296 -17.80 -0.93 -7.05
N LEU A 297 -16.60 -1.17 -7.59
CA LEU A 297 -16.31 -0.91 -9.00
C LEU A 297 -16.78 -2.06 -9.91
N LEU A 298 -16.47 -3.31 -9.56
CA LEU A 298 -16.80 -4.48 -10.37
C LEU A 298 -18.31 -4.74 -10.37
N CYS A 299 -18.93 -4.86 -9.18
CA CYS A 299 -20.35 -5.21 -9.10
C CYS A 299 -21.22 -4.09 -9.64
N LEU A 300 -20.89 -2.82 -9.37
CA LEU A 300 -21.61 -1.70 -9.99
C LEU A 300 -21.44 -1.69 -11.52
N SER A 301 -20.25 -1.96 -12.05
CA SER A 301 -20.06 -2.02 -13.51
C SER A 301 -20.92 -3.10 -14.15
N VAL A 302 -20.94 -4.32 -13.58
CA VAL A 302 -21.77 -5.42 -14.08
C VAL A 302 -23.25 -5.06 -13.97
N PHE A 303 -23.66 -4.47 -12.84
CA PHE A 303 -25.04 -4.07 -12.61
C PHE A 303 -25.51 -2.98 -13.57
N LEU A 304 -24.74 -1.90 -13.74
CA LEU A 304 -25.05 -0.83 -14.69
C LEU A 304 -25.04 -1.32 -16.14
N ALA A 305 -24.16 -2.26 -16.49
CA ALA A 305 -24.17 -2.89 -17.82
C ALA A 305 -25.49 -3.64 -18.06
N LEU A 306 -26.00 -4.40 -17.09
CA LEU A 306 -27.28 -5.08 -17.19
C LEU A 306 -28.46 -4.10 -17.29
N VAL A 307 -28.46 -3.06 -16.44
CA VAL A 307 -29.49 -2.00 -16.46
C VAL A 307 -29.52 -1.30 -17.82
N TYR A 308 -28.35 -0.97 -18.36
CA TYR A 308 -28.22 -0.32 -19.67
C TYR A 308 -28.68 -1.23 -20.82
N ILE A 309 -28.17 -2.46 -20.89
CA ILE A 309 -28.47 -3.39 -22.00
C ILE A 309 -29.94 -3.80 -22.00
N ARG A 310 -30.54 -4.01 -20.82
CA ARG A 310 -31.96 -4.40 -20.69
C ARG A 310 -32.91 -3.21 -20.63
N GLY A 311 -32.42 -1.97 -20.63
CA GLY A 311 -33.23 -0.77 -20.54
C GLY A 311 -34.05 -0.69 -19.24
N LEU A 312 -33.51 -1.20 -18.13
CA LEU A 312 -34.19 -1.18 -16.83
C LEU A 312 -34.14 0.23 -16.23
N THR A 313 -35.13 0.54 -15.40
CA THR A 313 -35.12 1.77 -14.61
C THR A 313 -34.19 1.62 -13.42
N TRP A 314 -33.43 2.68 -13.13
CA TRP A 314 -32.64 2.78 -11.90
C TRP A 314 -33.52 3.34 -10.79
N ASP A 315 -33.90 2.50 -9.82
CA ASP A 315 -34.79 2.84 -8.70
C ASP A 315 -34.22 2.31 -7.36
N PHE A 316 -32.90 2.54 -7.14
CA PHE A 316 -32.17 2.14 -5.93
C PHE A 316 -31.62 3.36 -5.17
N SER A 317 -32.41 4.43 -5.09
CA SER A 317 -31.94 5.73 -4.62
C SER A 317 -31.52 5.68 -3.14
N SER A 318 -32.32 5.04 -2.30
CA SER A 318 -32.09 5.00 -0.84
C SER A 318 -30.85 4.19 -0.49
N GLU A 319 -30.63 3.03 -1.11
CA GLU A 319 -29.50 2.14 -0.86
C GLU A 319 -28.18 2.81 -1.24
N VAL A 320 -28.15 3.45 -2.41
CA VAL A 320 -26.95 4.09 -2.94
C VAL A 320 -26.55 5.28 -2.09
N LEU A 321 -27.53 6.07 -1.60
CA LEU A 321 -27.28 7.16 -0.68
C LEU A 321 -26.65 6.66 0.62
N VAL A 322 -27.14 5.55 1.18
CA VAL A 322 -26.58 4.96 2.39
C VAL A 322 -25.15 4.47 2.17
N ILE A 323 -24.88 3.76 1.05
CA ILE A 323 -23.53 3.33 0.67
C ILE A 323 -22.60 4.55 0.56
N LEU A 324 -23.08 5.64 -0.04
CA LEU A 324 -22.31 6.86 -0.21
C LEU A 324 -21.94 7.49 1.13
N ILE A 325 -22.90 7.66 2.02
CA ILE A 325 -22.66 8.22 3.35
C ILE A 325 -21.62 7.38 4.09
N VAL A 326 -21.80 6.07 4.16
CA VAL A 326 -20.88 5.18 4.88
C VAL A 326 -19.48 5.24 4.27
N CYS A 327 -19.35 5.14 2.95
CA CYS A 327 -18.06 5.15 2.27
C CYS A 327 -17.34 6.50 2.39
N VAL A 328 -18.06 7.63 2.33
CA VAL A 328 -17.48 8.96 2.50
C VAL A 328 -17.05 9.17 3.95
N VAL A 329 -17.89 8.84 4.94
CA VAL A 329 -17.56 8.99 6.37
C VAL A 329 -16.33 8.17 6.73
N VAL A 330 -16.33 6.87 6.42
CA VAL A 330 -15.20 5.97 6.70
C VAL A 330 -13.97 6.38 5.87
N GLY A 331 -14.17 6.78 4.61
CA GLY A 331 -13.10 7.19 3.71
C GLY A 331 -12.38 8.45 4.15
N VAL A 332 -13.13 9.49 4.54
CA VAL A 332 -12.56 10.74 5.09
C VAL A 332 -11.88 10.46 6.42
N PHE A 333 -12.53 9.70 7.30
CA PHE A 333 -11.94 9.34 8.59
C PHE A 333 -10.59 8.63 8.44
N ALA A 334 -10.54 7.62 7.56
CA ALA A 334 -9.32 6.87 7.25
C ALA A 334 -8.26 7.70 6.50
N SER A 335 -8.66 8.74 5.76
CA SER A 335 -7.72 9.63 5.06
C SER A 335 -7.03 10.61 6.01
N VAL A 336 -7.72 11.02 7.07
CA VAL A 336 -7.21 12.01 8.04
C VAL A 336 -6.37 11.37 9.16
N ARG A 337 -6.62 10.09 9.47
CA ARG A 337 -5.98 9.40 10.60
C ARG A 337 -5.27 8.14 10.12
N SER A 338 -3.98 8.06 10.40
CA SER A 338 -3.15 6.86 10.20
C SER A 338 -3.16 5.91 11.40
N THR A 339 -3.64 6.35 12.56
CA THR A 339 -3.73 5.56 13.79
C THR A 339 -5.17 5.49 14.28
N PHE A 340 -5.67 4.26 14.47
CA PHE A 340 -7.06 3.97 14.86
C PHE A 340 -7.13 3.60 16.34
N PRO A 341 -7.57 4.50 17.24
CA PRO A 341 -7.79 4.16 18.64
C PRO A 341 -9.01 3.23 18.79
N LEU A 342 -9.04 2.38 19.82
CA LEU A 342 -10.11 1.38 20.02
C LEU A 342 -11.53 1.94 19.93
N TRP A 343 -11.76 3.19 20.35
CA TRP A 343 -13.07 3.82 20.30
C TRP A 343 -13.64 3.96 18.86
N THR A 344 -12.77 3.98 17.83
CA THR A 344 -13.23 4.01 16.43
C THR A 344 -13.94 2.72 16.02
N SER A 345 -13.66 1.60 16.71
CA SER A 345 -14.40 0.35 16.50
C SER A 345 -15.87 0.49 16.87
N LEU A 346 -16.19 1.24 17.93
CA LEU A 346 -17.58 1.49 18.33
C LEU A 346 -18.33 2.25 17.25
N LEU A 347 -17.69 3.27 16.66
CA LEU A 347 -18.25 4.02 15.53
C LEU A 347 -18.51 3.10 14.32
N ALA A 348 -17.54 2.23 13.98
CA ALA A 348 -17.68 1.28 12.89
C ALA A 348 -18.81 0.26 13.13
N PHE A 349 -18.92 -0.27 14.35
CA PHE A 349 -20.01 -1.19 14.72
C PHE A 349 -21.38 -0.52 14.71
N LEU A 350 -21.48 0.77 15.06
CA LEU A 350 -22.73 1.52 15.06
C LEU A 350 -23.17 1.95 13.64
N LEU A 351 -22.24 2.12 12.70
CA LEU A 351 -22.56 2.50 11.32
C LEU A 351 -23.41 1.45 10.59
N TYR A 352 -23.26 0.16 10.92
CA TYR A 352 -24.05 -0.92 10.30
C TYR A 352 -25.53 -0.96 10.72
N PRO A 353 -25.90 -0.98 12.02
CA PRO A 353 -27.31 -0.86 12.40
C PRO A 353 -27.88 0.50 12.02
N PHE A 354 -27.08 1.57 12.03
CA PHE A 354 -27.49 2.88 11.53
C PHE A 354 -27.86 2.84 10.04
N SER A 355 -27.07 2.18 9.19
CA SER A 355 -27.37 2.07 7.75
C SER A 355 -28.68 1.31 7.51
N LEU A 356 -28.94 0.23 8.25
CA LEU A 356 -30.20 -0.53 8.19
C LEU A 356 -31.42 0.33 8.57
N VAL A 357 -31.33 1.05 9.69
CA VAL A 357 -32.41 1.94 10.13
C VAL A 357 -32.64 3.06 9.12
N LEU A 358 -31.56 3.62 8.56
CA LEU A 358 -31.67 4.68 7.57
C LEU A 358 -32.38 4.19 6.30
N ILE A 359 -32.03 3.00 5.78
CA ILE A 359 -32.73 2.42 4.63
C ILE A 359 -34.20 2.18 4.95
N TYR A 360 -34.51 1.59 6.11
CA TYR A 360 -35.90 1.38 6.53
C TYR A 360 -36.70 2.68 6.59
N VAL A 361 -36.12 3.74 7.12
CA VAL A 361 -36.78 5.06 7.18
C VAL A 361 -36.96 5.65 5.78
N LEU A 362 -35.93 5.64 4.93
CA LEU A 362 -36.01 6.20 3.58
C LEU A 362 -37.03 5.47 2.70
N ASP A 363 -37.03 4.13 2.76
CA ASP A 363 -37.91 3.29 1.95
C ASP A 363 -39.35 3.31 2.47
N TYR A 364 -39.58 3.03 3.77
CA TYR A 364 -40.93 2.86 4.32
C TYR A 364 -41.61 4.15 4.79
N LYS A 365 -40.86 5.17 5.22
CA LYS A 365 -41.45 6.45 5.67
C LYS A 365 -41.50 7.49 4.57
N PHE A 366 -40.45 7.57 3.75
CA PHE A 366 -40.32 8.60 2.70
C PHE A 366 -40.65 8.08 1.30
N GLY A 367 -40.77 6.76 1.10
CA GLY A 367 -41.08 6.18 -0.20
C GLY A 367 -39.99 6.43 -1.24
N TRP A 368 -38.73 6.58 -0.79
CA TRP A 368 -37.59 6.77 -1.68
C TRP A 368 -37.14 5.42 -2.23
N SER A 369 -37.75 5.00 -3.36
CA SER A 369 -37.24 3.95 -4.25
C SER A 369 -36.46 4.56 -5.41
#